data_AF-A0A1V2LV48-F1
#
_entry.id   AF-A0A1V2LV48-F1
#
_cell.length_a   1.000
_cell.length_b   1.000
_cell.length_c   1.000
_cell.angle_alpha   90.00
_cell.angle_beta   90.00
_cell.angle_gamma   90.00
#
_symmetry.space_group_name_H-M   'P 1'
#
loop_
_entity.id
_entity.type
_entity.pdbx_description
1 polymer ?
#
loop_
_entity_poly.entity_id
_entity_poly.type
_entity_poly.pdbx_seq_one_letter_code
_entity_poly.pdbx_strand_id
1 'polypeptide(L)' 'MILGPLVAFFTSQALFESSLVSGGIAAVVANVVLIGYVYVAFNENIDGDSKEKKES' A
#
# COMPACT_ATOMS: atom_id res chain seq x y z
N MET A 1 1.00 -5.88 -0.06
CA MET A 1 0.95 -5.92 1.42
C MET A 1 2.33 -6.03 2.06
N ILE A 2 3.17 -7.02 1.69
CA ILE A 2 4.49 -7.26 2.34
C ILE A 2 5.63 -6.46 1.69
N LEU A 3 5.66 -6.37 0.35
CA LEU A 3 6.75 -5.72 -0.39
C LEU A 3 6.93 -4.23 -0.08
N GLY A 4 5.83 -3.46 0.01
CA GLY A 4 5.89 -2.01 0.24
C GLY A 4 6.61 -1.64 1.55
N PRO A 5 6.15 -2.15 2.71
CA PRO A 5 6.82 -1.92 3.99
C PRO A 5 8.24 -2.47 4.04
N LEU A 6 8.53 -3.62 3.41
CA LEU A 6 9.89 -4.16 3.34
C LEU A 6 10.84 -3.25 2.56
N VAL A 7 10.41 -2.78 1.38
CA VAL A 7 11.22 -1.87 0.55
C VAL A 7 11.46 -0.57 1.30
N ALA A 8 10.44 -0.04 1.98
CA ALA A 8 10.59 1.15 2.82
C ALA A 8 11.55 0.92 4.00
N PHE A 9 11.50 -0.24 4.64
CA PHE A 9 12.41 -0.62 5.72
C PHE A 9 13.86 -0.66 5.23
N PHE A 10 14.15 -1.43 4.18
CA PHE A 10 15.52 -1.60 3.69
C PHE A 10 16.07 -0.33 3.04
N THR A 11 15.24 0.44 2.33
CA THR A 11 15.64 1.74 1.79
C THR A 11 15.96 2.72 2.92
N SER A 12 15.11 2.78 3.94
CA SER A 12 15.33 3.65 5.10
C SER A 12 16.55 3.20 5.90
N GLN A 13 16.78 1.89 6.06
CA GLN A 13 17.95 1.34 6.74
C GLN A 13 19.26 1.64 6.01
N ALA A 14 19.23 1.74 4.68
CA ALA A 14 20.38 2.16 3.88
C ALA A 14 20.70 3.66 4.01
N LEU A 15 19.71 4.50 4.37
CA LEU A 15 19.87 5.95 4.55
C LEU A 15 20.11 6.35 6.00
N PHE A 16 19.52 5.61 6.93
CA PHE A 16 19.55 5.84 8.36
C PHE A 16 20.02 4.55 9.04
N GLU A 17 21.22 4.56 9.64
CA GLU A 17 21.79 3.41 10.38
C GLU A 17 21.00 3.04 11.66
N SER A 18 19.85 3.67 11.90
CA SER A 18 19.00 3.44 13.07
C SER A 18 17.80 2.57 12.72
N SER A 19 17.78 1.35 13.29
CA SER A 19 16.69 0.38 13.16
C SER A 19 15.33 0.88 13.67
N LEU A 20 15.32 1.87 14.57
CA LEU A 20 14.08 2.48 15.07
C LEU A 20 13.44 3.38 14.00
N VAL A 21 14.26 4.12 13.25
CA VAL A 21 13.80 5.01 12.18
C VAL A 21 13.33 4.21 10.98
N SER A 22 14.06 3.17 10.58
CA SER A 22 13.65 2.27 9.49
C SER A 22 12.38 1.49 9.84
N GLY A 23 12.27 0.98 11.07
CA GLY A 23 11.07 0.31 11.57
C GLY A 23 9.85 1.23 11.62
N GLY A 24 10.02 2.46 12.12
CA GLY A 24 8.96 3.46 12.17
C GLY A 24 8.44 3.85 10.78
N ILE A 25 9.35 4.07 9.82
CA ILE A 25 8.98 4.39 8.44
C ILE A 25 8.25 3.21 7.80
N ALA A 26 8.71 1.97 8.00
CA ALA A 26 8.03 0.79 7.50
C ALA A 26 6.61 0.62 8.07
N ALA A 27 6.42 0.92 9.36
CA ALA A 27 5.11 0.88 10.01
C ALA A 27 4.15 1.93 9.44
N VAL A 28 4.62 3.14 9.16
CA VAL A 28 3.82 4.17 8.49
C VAL A 28 3.43 3.71 7.08
N VAL A 29 4.38 3.17 6.32
CA VAL A 29 4.12 2.67 4.96
C VAL A 29 3.11 1.50 4.97
N ALA A 30 3.13 0.64 5.98
CA ALA A 30 2.13 -0.42 6.12
C ALA A 30 0.70 0.12 6.26
N ASN A 31 0.50 1.20 7.02
CA ASN A 31 -0.80 1.86 7.16
C ASN A 31 -1.24 2.51 5.83
N VAL A 32 -0.32 3.13 5.08
CA VAL A 32 -0.63 3.69 3.76
C VAL A 32 -1.05 2.59 2.77
N VAL A 33 -0.35 1.46 2.75
CA VAL A 33 -0.69 0.31 1.91
C VAL A 33 -2.08 -0.23 2.25
N LEU A 34 -2.44 -0.27 3.54
CA LEU A 34 -3.77 -0.68 3.99
C LEU A 34 -4.85 0.26 3.43
N ILE A 35 -4.67 1.58 3.57
CA ILE A 35 -5.61 2.58 3.05
C ILE A 35 -5.74 2.45 1.52
N GLY A 36 -4.62 2.30 0.82
CA GLY A 36 -4.60 2.10 -0.63
C GLY A 36 -5.37 0.85 -1.06
N TYR A 37 -5.28 -0.24 -0.30
CA TYR A 37 -6.02 -1.46 -0.58
C TYR A 37 -7.53 -1.27 -0.43
N VAL A 38 -7.95 -0.60 0.65
CA VAL A 38 -9.36 -0.23 0.86
C VAL A 38 -9.84 0.65 -0.29
N TYR A 39 -9.07 1.68 -0.67
CA TYR A 39 -9.41 2.58 -1.76
C TYR A 39 -9.59 1.85 -3.10
N VAL A 40 -8.66 0.95 -3.46
CA VAL A 40 -8.76 0.15 -4.68
C VAL A 40 -9.98 -0.75 -4.62
N ALA A 41 -10.23 -1.43 -3.50
CA ALA A 41 -11.41 -2.30 -3.34
C ALA A 41 -12.75 -1.53 -3.49
N PHE A 42 -12.80 -0.28 -3.05
CA PHE A 42 -13.96 0.59 -3.26
C PHE A 42 -14.10 1.04 -4.73
N ASN A 43 -13.00 1.34 -5.42
CA ASN A 43 -13.06 1.73 -6.84
C ASN A 43 -13.38 0.53 -7.75
N GLU A 44 -12.86 -0.66 -7.44
CA GLU A 44 -13.16 -1.87 -8.20
C GLU A 44 -14.65 -2.22 -8.15
N ASN A 45 -15.34 -1.95 -7.03
CA ASN A 45 -16.81 -2.05 -6.92
C ASN A 45 -17.56 -1.04 -7.81
N ILE A 46 -16.99 0.14 -8.08
CA ILE A 46 -17.63 1.16 -8.92
C ILE A 46 -17.48 0.82 -10.41
N ASP A 47 -16.33 0.28 -10.81
CA ASP A 47 -16.07 -0.13 -12.20
C ASP A 47 -16.77 -1.45 -12.59
N GLY A 48 -16.99 -2.36 -11.64
CA GLY A 48 -17.73 -3.61 -11.88
C GLY A 48 -19.15 -3.39 -12.38
N ASP A 49 -19.89 -2.48 -11.73
CA ASP A 49 -21.26 -2.11 -12.10
C ASP A 49 -21.33 -1.38 -13.47
N SER A 50 -20.25 -0.69 -13.84
CA SER A 50 -20.16 0.06 -15.11
C SER A 50 -19.73 -0.80 -16.31
N LYS A 51 -19.03 -1.91 -16.08
CA LYS A 51 -18.61 -2.85 -17.15
C LYS A 51 -19.68 -3.86 -17.51
N GLU A 52 -20.54 -4.25 -16.57
CA GLU A 52 -21.66 -5.18 -16.84
C GLU A 52 -22.71 -4.60 -17.81
N LYS A 53 -22.77 -3.27 -17.97
CA LYS A 53 -23.75 -2.59 -18.84
C LYS A 53 -23.32 -2.41 -20.30
N LYS A 54 -22.12 -2.84 -20.69
CA LYS A 54 -21.61 -2.71 -22.08
C LYS A 54 -21.58 -4.02 -22.88
N GLU A 55 -21.95 -5.14 -22.28
CA GLU A 55 -22.03 -6.46 -22.95
C GLU A 55 -23.46 -7.02 -23.06
N SER A 56 -24.51 -6.21 -22.86
CA SER A 56 -25.91 -6.57 -23.19
C SER A 56 -26.38 -5.90 -24.47
#